data_AF-X0XAZ9-F1
#
_entry.id   AF-X0XAZ9-F1
#
_cell.length_a   1.000
_cell.length_b   1.000
_cell.length_c   1.000
_cell.angle_alpha   90.00
_cell.angle_beta   90.00
_cell.angle_gamma   90.00
#
_symmetry.space_group_name_H-M   'P 1'
#
loop_
_entity.id
_entity.type
_entity.pdbx_description
1 polymer ?
#
loop_
_entity_poly.entity_id
_entity_poly.type
_entity_poly.pdbx_seq_one_letter_code
_entity_poly.pdbx_strand_id
1 'polypeptide(L)' 'MSVLSPRDIGIILTYRCHSGCKHCLYNCGPGWEKKPISQEMLRQALEAVTTWPHAPQVHFTGGE' A
#
# COMPACT_ATOMS: atom_id res chain seq x y z
N MET A 1 -14.30 -20.57 -10.90
CA MET A 1 -13.84 -19.57 -9.91
C MET A 1 -13.53 -18.29 -10.68
N SER A 2 -14.14 -17.16 -10.33
CA SER A 2 -13.78 -15.88 -10.95
C SER A 2 -12.38 -15.49 -10.48
N VAL A 3 -11.42 -15.43 -11.40
CA VAL A 3 -10.11 -14.84 -11.11
C VAL A 3 -10.34 -13.36 -10.83
N LEU A 4 -9.92 -12.90 -9.64
CA LEU A 4 -9.85 -11.48 -9.36
C LEU A 4 -8.88 -10.85 -10.36
N SER A 5 -9.34 -9.81 -11.08
CA SER A 5 -8.50 -9.04 -12.00
C SER A 5 -8.67 -7.55 -11.70
N PRO A 6 -8.06 -7.05 -10.60
CA PRO A 6 -8.08 -5.65 -10.28
C PRO A 6 -7.33 -4.85 -11.34
N ARG A 7 -7.78 -3.61 -11.58
CA ARG A 7 -7.13 -2.68 -12.50
C ARG A 7 -6.23 -1.67 -11.79
N ASP A 8 -6.39 -1.55 -10.47
CA ASP A 8 -5.69 -0.58 -9.62
C ASP A 8 -5.40 -1.22 -8.25
N ILE A 9 -4.19 -1.00 -7.73
CA ILE A 9 -3.75 -1.43 -6.40
C ILE A 9 -2.98 -0.30 -5.72
N GLY A 10 -3.33 -0.01 -4.47
CA GLY A 10 -2.48 0.73 -3.55
C GLY A 10 -1.63 -0.19 -2.68
N ILE A 11 -0.31 0.02 -2.65
CA ILE A 11 0.62 -0.60 -1.68
C ILE A 11 0.93 0.43 -0.60
N ILE A 12 0.51 0.16 0.63
CA ILE A 12 0.77 1.03 1.78
C ILE A 12 2.21 0.83 2.25
N LEU A 13 3.03 1.87 2.13
CA LEU A 13 4.44 1.83 2.54
C LEU A 13 4.61 2.10 4.03
N THR A 14 3.75 2.92 4.62
CA THR A 14 3.82 3.29 6.04
C THR A 14 2.48 3.88 6.48
N TYR A 15 2.13 3.72 7.76
CA TYR A 15 1.03 4.46 8.39
C TYR A 15 1.51 5.72 9.13
N ARG A 16 2.82 5.91 9.28
CA ARG A 16 3.39 7.14 9.83
C ARG A 16 3.14 8.30 8.86
N CYS A 17 2.58 9.38 9.38
CA CYS A 17 2.34 10.65 8.67
C CYS A 17 2.72 11.80 9.60
N HIS A 18 3.13 12.96 9.06
CA HIS A 18 3.32 14.15 9.91
C HIS A 18 2.00 14.71 10.44
N SER A 19 0.91 14.52 9.68
CA SER A 19 -0.42 15.03 9.99
C SER A 19 -1.33 13.96 10.57
N GLY A 20 -2.25 14.34 11.48
CA GLY A 20 -3.31 13.49 12.02
C GLY A 20 -4.69 13.89 11.50
N CYS A 21 -4.90 13.80 10.17
CA CYS A 21 -6.11 14.33 9.54
C CYS A 21 -7.36 13.58 10.00
N LYS A 22 -8.40 14.31 10.45
CA LYS A 22 -9.67 13.72 10.92
C LYS A 22 -10.40 12.88 9.85
N HIS A 23 -10.08 13.12 8.58
CA HIS A 23 -10.67 12.45 7.41
C HIS A 23 -9.66 11.50 6.71
N CYS A 24 -8.58 11.10 7.37
CA CYS A 24 -7.60 10.19 6.77
C CYS A 24 -8.22 8.80 6.55
N LEU A 25 -8.33 8.37 5.29
CA LEU A 25 -8.90 7.07 4.93
C LEU A 25 -8.13 5.90 5.57
N TYR A 26 -6.80 5.99 5.61
CA TYR A 26 -5.92 4.95 6.15
C TYR A 26 -5.60 5.13 7.63
N ASN A 27 -6.21 6.13 8.28
CA ASN A 27 -5.92 6.51 9.66
C ASN A 27 -4.42 6.69 9.94
N CYS A 28 -3.67 7.22 8.98
CA CYS A 28 -2.27 7.56 9.14
C CYS A 28 -2.09 8.72 10.13
N GLY A 29 -0.92 8.80 10.75
CA GLY A 29 -0.67 9.83 11.74
C GLY A 29 0.70 9.79 12.42
N PRO A 30 1.01 10.82 13.22
CA PRO A 30 2.30 10.91 13.91
C PRO A 30 2.41 9.91 15.08
N GLY A 31 1.31 9.30 15.50
CA GLY A 31 1.28 8.28 16.56
C GLY A 31 1.74 6.90 16.11
N TRP A 32 1.75 6.61 14.80
CA TRP A 32 2.27 5.34 14.29
C TRP A 32 3.79 5.26 14.45
N GLU A 33 4.32 4.05 14.62
CA GLU A 33 5.75 3.81 14.64
C GLU A 33 6.41 4.26 13.34
N LYS A 34 7.65 4.75 13.40
CA LYS A 34 8.47 5.06 12.21
C LYS A 34 9.03 3.78 11.59
N LYS A 35 8.15 2.84 11.27
CA LYS A 35 8.49 1.53 10.76
C LYS A 35 7.75 1.30 9.43
N PRO A 36 8.36 1.68 8.30
CA PRO A 36 7.78 1.38 6.99
C PRO A 36 7.80 -0.13 6.72
N ILE A 37 7.08 -0.54 5.67
CA ILE A 37 7.21 -1.85 5.04
C ILE A 37 8.70 -2.17 4.79
N SER A 38 9.11 -3.41 5.00
CA SER A 38 10.48 -3.82 4.66
C SER A 38 10.63 -3.90 3.14
N GLN A 39 11.86 -3.71 2.64
CA GLN A 39 12.15 -3.85 1.20
C GLN A 39 11.76 -5.25 0.69
N GLU A 40 11.98 -6.28 1.51
CA GLU A 40 11.62 -7.65 1.18
C GLU A 40 10.10 -7.84 1.06
N MET A 41 9.32 -7.24 1.97
CA MET A 41 7.85 -7.31 1.89
C MET A 41 7.31 -6.49 0.72
N LEU A 42 7.93 -5.35 0.39
CA LEU A 42 7.60 -4.59 -0.82
C LEU A 42 7.89 -5.40 -2.09
N ARG A 43 9.04 -6.07 -2.16
CA ARG A 43 9.41 -6.97 -3.27
C ARG A 43 8.37 -8.07 -3.44
N GLN A 44 7.99 -8.76 -2.36
CA GLN A 44 6.97 -9.81 -2.38
C GLN A 44 5.61 -9.28 -2.82
N ALA A 45 5.21 -8.09 -2.36
CA ALA A 45 3.96 -7.46 -2.80
C ALA A 45 3.98 -7.19 -4.30
N LEU A 46 5.06 -6.58 -4.83
CA LEU A 46 5.21 -6.32 -6.26
C LEU A 46 5.22 -7.61 -7.09
N GLU A 47 5.89 -8.66 -6.63
CA GLU A 47 5.88 -9.98 -7.26
C GLU A 47 4.47 -10.61 -7.27
N ALA A 48 3.68 -10.43 -6.20
CA ALA A 48 2.31 -10.91 -6.19
C ALA A 48 1.46 -10.18 -7.24
N VAL A 49 1.68 -8.88 -7.45
CA VAL A 49 0.97 -8.09 -8.47
C VAL A 49 1.23 -8.59 -9.89
N THR A 50 2.44 -9.06 -10.20
CA THR A 50 2.78 -9.53 -11.56
C THR A 50 2.13 -10.87 -11.92
N THR A 51 1.56 -11.58 -10.94
CA THR A 51 0.88 -12.88 -11.19
C THR A 51 -0.50 -12.73 -11.83
N TRP A 52 -1.04 -11.52 -11.92
CA TRP A 52 -2.39 -11.31 -12.43
C TRP A 52 -2.46 -11.28 -13.96
N PRO A 53 -3.59 -11.70 -14.57
CA PRO A 53 -3.72 -11.78 -16.03
C PRO A 53 -3.50 -10.45 -16.76
N HIS A 54 -3.77 -9.33 -16.08
CA HIS A 54 -3.54 -7.98 -16.57
C HIS A 54 -2.74 -7.21 -15.53
N ALA A 55 -1.71 -6.50 -15.99
CA ALA A 55 -0.92 -5.62 -15.13
C ALA A 55 -1.81 -4.47 -14.62
N PRO A 56 -2.06 -4.37 -13.31
CA PRO A 56 -2.81 -3.25 -12.76
C PRO A 56 -1.92 -2.02 -12.65
N GLN A 57 -2.55 -0.86 -12.53
CA GLN A 57 -1.87 0.34 -12.03
C GLN A 57 -1.48 0.11 -10.57
N VAL A 58 -0.24 0.43 -10.23
CA VAL A 58 0.29 0.31 -8.86
C VAL A 58 0.61 1.69 -8.33
N HIS A 59 0.09 2.00 -7.14
CA HIS A 59 0.36 3.25 -6.43
C HIS A 59 1.00 2.96 -5.09
N PHE A 60 2.05 3.70 -4.76
CA PHE A 60 2.59 3.70 -3.41
C PHE A 60 1.83 4.74 -2.58
N THR A 61 1.36 4.32 -1.41
CA THR A 61 0.48 5.13 -0.57
C THR A 61 0.72 4.89 0.93
N GLY A 62 -0.10 5.49 1.79
CA GLY A 62 0.05 5.46 3.23
C GLY A 62 0.01 6.86 3.84
N GLY A 63 0.98 7.17 4.69
CA GLY A 63 1.17 8.48 5.31
C GLY A 63 2.50 9.14 4.94
N GLU A 64 2.50 10.48 4.86
CA GLU A 64 3.65 11.33 4.49
C GLU A 64 3.96 12.38 5.57
#